data_AF-A0A7G5Z510-F1
#
_entry.id   AF-A0A7G5Z510-F1
#
_cell.length_a   1.000
_cell.length_b   1.000
_cell.length_c   1.000
_cell.angle_alpha   90.00
_cell.angle_beta   90.00
_cell.angle_gamma   90.00
#
_symmetry.space_group_name_H-M   'P 1'
#
loop_
_entity.id
_entity.type
_entity.pdbx_description
1 polymer ?
#
loop_
_entity_poly.entity_id
_entity_poly.type
_entity_poly.pdbx_seq_one_letter_code
_entity_poly.pdbx_strand_id
1 'polypeptide(L)'
;MTDIPPPRYRVVEHKGKITVTDTWAEGARPVTPTSPAPRQIGTTPITPRGRDAGMRMPGILRRSALAACAGATDANGHPIFTTAEWFDPKAPRQIALDDAGVRWLGGTLAVMLGTAITAMLLVVWLGFNALFVMVVVIMLFGRNPTRLLAWWLDQFPKLPR
;
A
#
# COMPACT_ATOMS: atom_id res chain seq x y z
N MET A 1 37.90 -1.02 37.60
CA MET A 1 37.20 0.18 37.10
C MET A 1 36.74 -0.15 35.70
N THR A 2 35.45 -0.44 35.52
CA THR A 2 34.86 -0.75 34.21
C THR A 2 34.50 0.55 33.52
N ASP A 3 35.34 0.98 32.57
CA ASP A 3 35.01 2.10 31.70
C ASP A 3 33.79 1.74 30.87
N ILE A 4 32.75 2.56 30.99
CA ILE A 4 31.52 2.42 30.21
C ILE A 4 31.88 2.85 28.77
N PRO A 5 31.67 2.00 27.76
CA PRO A 5 31.99 2.37 26.39
C PRO A 5 31.16 3.60 25.97
N PRO A 6 31.76 4.58 25.28
CA PRO A 6 31.07 5.80 24.91
C PRO A 6 29.86 5.51 24.02
N PRO A 7 28.76 6.26 24.19
CA PRO A 7 27.55 6.07 23.41
C PRO A 7 27.81 6.35 21.92
N ARG A 8 27.39 5.39 21.07
CA ARG A 8 27.58 5.39 19.61
C ARG A 8 26.85 6.52 18.87
N TYR A 9 25.85 7.11 19.51
CA TYR A 9 25.04 8.17 18.90
C TYR A 9 24.99 9.38 19.83
N ARG A 10 25.13 10.56 19.23
CA ARG A 10 24.89 11.85 19.88
C ARG A 10 23.67 12.51 19.23
N VAL A 11 22.63 12.72 20.01
CA VAL A 11 21.46 13.47 19.59
C VAL A 11 21.69 14.94 19.92
N VAL A 12 21.60 15.80 18.92
CA VAL A 12 21.78 17.25 19.05
C VAL A 12 20.59 17.96 18.41
N GLU A 13 19.99 18.90 19.15
CA GLU A 13 18.97 19.77 18.62
C GLU A 13 19.62 21.00 18.00
N HIS A 14 19.34 21.27 16.72
CA HIS A 14 19.89 22.41 16.00
C HIS A 14 18.80 23.07 15.15
N LYS A 15 18.54 24.36 15.39
CA LYS A 15 17.49 25.15 14.70
C LYS A 15 16.10 24.48 14.71
N GLY A 16 15.71 23.91 15.85
CA GLY A 16 14.42 23.23 16.02
C GLY A 16 14.31 21.89 15.27
N LYS A 17 15.44 21.33 14.81
CA LYS A 17 15.52 20.02 14.17
C LYS A 17 16.46 19.10 14.94
N ILE A 18 15.97 17.89 15.25
CA ILE A 18 16.77 16.84 15.90
C ILE A 18 17.71 16.24 14.85
N THR A 19 19.01 16.31 15.11
CA THR A 19 20.07 15.72 14.28
C THR A 19 20.79 14.65 15.09
N VAL A 20 20.87 13.44 14.56
CA VAL A 20 21.58 12.32 15.20
C VAL A 20 22.91 12.14 14.51
N THR A 21 24.01 12.24 15.25
CA THR A 21 25.37 12.07 14.74
C THR A 21 25.94 10.75 15.27
N ASP A 22 26.35 9.85 14.37
CA ASP A 22 27.08 8.63 14.75
C ASP A 22 28.54 9.01 15.07
N THR A 23 28.99 8.72 16.29
CA THR A 23 30.30 9.11 16.80
C THR A 23 31.42 8.16 16.37
N TRP A 24 31.10 7.04 15.71
CA TRP A 24 32.10 6.06 15.26
C TRP A 24 32.64 6.29 13.85
N ALA A 25 32.05 7.20 13.07
CA ALA A 25 32.49 7.50 11.72
C ALA A 25 33.26 8.83 11.70
N GLU A 26 34.55 8.79 12.04
CA GLU A 26 35.45 9.92 11.77
C GLU A 26 35.37 10.28 10.27
N GLY A 27 34.77 11.44 9.97
CA GLY A 27 34.63 11.96 8.61
C GLY A 27 33.29 11.72 7.91
N ALA A 28 32.27 11.13 8.55
CA ALA A 28 30.95 10.98 7.92
C ALA A 28 30.16 12.30 7.89
N ARG A 29 29.71 12.68 6.68
CA ARG A 29 28.79 13.81 6.48
C ARG A 29 27.52 13.62 7.32
N PRO A 30 26.91 14.69 7.88
CA PRO A 30 25.66 14.59 8.62
C PRO A 30 24.60 13.91 7.74
N VAL A 31 24.26 12.67 8.06
CA VAL A 31 23.13 12.00 7.45
C VAL A 31 21.91 12.67 8.04
N THR A 32 21.21 13.48 7.24
CA THR A 32 19.90 13.99 7.67
C THR A 32 19.01 12.76 7.88
N PRO A 33 18.51 12.51 9.09
CA PRO A 33 17.57 11.42 9.28
C PRO A 33 16.29 11.80 8.55
N THR A 34 16.06 11.19 7.38
CA THR A 34 14.71 11.00 6.85
C THR A 34 14.08 9.90 7.69
N SER A 35 13.68 10.25 8.91
CA SER A 35 12.86 9.38 9.73
C SER A 35 11.40 9.78 9.53
N PRO A 36 10.53 8.94 8.98
CA PRO A 36 9.19 8.85 9.49
C PRO A 36 9.27 7.98 10.75
N ALA A 37 9.11 8.62 11.91
CA ALA A 37 8.78 7.92 13.14
C ALA A 37 7.59 6.96 12.89
N PRO A 38 7.49 5.82 13.58
CA PRO A 38 6.25 5.05 13.62
C PRO A 38 5.23 5.86 14.42
N ARG A 39 4.57 6.81 13.76
CA ARG A 39 3.49 7.60 14.34
C ARG A 39 2.29 6.69 14.33
N GLN A 40 1.84 6.28 15.51
CA GLN A 40 0.51 5.70 15.69
C GLN A 40 -0.49 6.60 14.96
N ILE A 41 -1.07 6.07 13.88
CA ILE A 41 -2.06 6.75 13.06
C ILE A 41 -3.32 6.83 13.92
N GLY A 42 -3.50 7.98 14.57
CA GLY A 42 -4.76 8.32 15.18
C GLY A 42 -5.85 8.32 14.10
N THR A 43 -6.91 7.58 14.35
CA THR A 43 -8.20 7.70 13.66
C THR A 43 -8.74 9.13 13.88
N THR A 44 -8.37 10.06 13.00
CA THR A 44 -9.07 11.35 12.88
C THR A 44 -9.78 11.40 11.53
N PRO A 45 -11.12 11.59 11.51
CA PRO A 45 -11.85 11.79 10.27
C PRO A 45 -11.59 13.21 9.79
N ILE A 46 -10.65 13.37 8.85
CA ILE A 46 -10.39 14.66 8.20
C ILE A 46 -11.32 14.75 6.98
N THR A 47 -12.23 15.70 7.00
CA THR A 47 -13.12 16.08 5.90
C THR A 47 -12.31 16.45 4.65
N PRO A 48 -12.67 16.01 3.44
CA PRO A 48 -11.89 16.30 2.25
C PRO A 48 -12.20 17.71 1.72
N ARG A 49 -11.35 18.68 2.05
CA ARG A 49 -11.30 19.98 1.36
C ARG A 49 -10.00 20.04 0.56
N GLY A 50 -10.11 19.88 -0.76
CA GLY A 50 -8.99 19.94 -1.69
C GLY A 50 -9.43 19.69 -3.12
N ARG A 51 -9.97 20.73 -3.74
CA ARG A 51 -10.26 20.86 -5.18
C ARG A 51 -8.97 21.43 -5.80
N ASP A 52 -8.36 20.69 -6.72
CA ASP A 52 -7.56 21.13 -7.90
C ASP A 52 -7.26 19.86 -8.73
N ALA A 53 -7.86 19.61 -9.90
CA ALA A 53 -7.56 20.19 -11.22
C ALA A 53 -6.33 19.55 -11.92
N GLY A 54 -6.41 18.23 -12.15
CA GLY A 54 -5.60 17.52 -13.15
C GLY A 54 -6.38 16.29 -13.60
N MET A 55 -6.80 16.26 -14.87
CA MET A 55 -7.49 15.14 -15.55
C MET A 55 -8.45 14.33 -14.66
N ARG A 56 -9.71 14.79 -14.53
CA ARG A 56 -10.76 14.17 -13.69
C ARG A 56 -10.87 12.67 -13.98
N MET A 57 -10.20 11.90 -13.15
CA MET A 57 -10.31 10.47 -13.14
C MET A 57 -11.75 10.10 -12.78
N PRO A 58 -12.35 9.07 -13.42
CA PRO A 58 -13.70 8.65 -13.11
C PRO A 58 -13.84 8.48 -11.60
N GLY A 59 -14.77 9.21 -10.99
CA GLY A 59 -14.90 9.26 -9.52
C GLY A 59 -15.09 7.88 -8.89
N ILE A 60 -15.60 6.92 -9.65
CA ILE A 60 -15.78 5.52 -9.26
C ILE A 60 -14.43 4.80 -9.07
N LEU A 61 -13.44 5.02 -9.94
CA LEU A 61 -12.10 4.42 -9.82
C LEU A 61 -11.36 4.96 -8.61
N ARG A 62 -11.45 6.28 -8.39
CA ARG A 62 -10.84 6.91 -7.20
C ARG A 62 -11.51 6.43 -5.92
N ARG A 63 -12.85 6.33 -5.87
CA ARG A 63 -13.59 5.84 -4.71
C ARG A 63 -13.29 4.38 -4.40
N SER A 64 -13.20 3.53 -5.41
CA SER A 64 -12.89 2.10 -5.24
C SER A 64 -11.46 1.89 -4.75
N ALA A 65 -10.48 2.60 -5.31
CA ALA A 65 -9.11 2.57 -4.83
C ALA A 65 -8.99 3.07 -3.38
N LEU A 66 -9.69 4.16 -3.04
CA LEU A 66 -9.68 4.72 -1.68
C LEU A 66 -10.37 3.78 -0.67
N ALA A 67 -11.44 3.11 -1.08
CA ALA A 67 -12.08 2.07 -0.29
C ALA A 67 -11.14 0.87 -0.04
N ALA A 68 -10.39 0.44 -1.07
CA ALA A 68 -9.38 -0.60 -0.92
C ALA A 68 -8.21 -0.18 -0.01
N CYS A 69 -7.93 1.13 0.07
CA CYS A 69 -6.96 1.71 1.00
C CYS A 69 -7.53 1.99 2.40
N ALA A 70 -8.75 1.52 2.71
CA ALA A 70 -9.46 1.82 3.96
C ALA A 70 -9.57 3.32 4.29
N GLY A 71 -9.53 4.18 3.26
CA GLY A 71 -9.52 5.63 3.42
C GLY A 71 -8.20 6.23 3.91
N ALA A 72 -7.13 5.44 4.04
CA ALA A 72 -5.82 5.93 4.46
C ALA A 72 -5.19 6.81 3.37
N THR A 73 -4.69 7.97 3.78
CA THR A 73 -3.96 8.91 2.90
C THR A 73 -2.71 9.45 3.58
N ASP A 74 -1.68 9.73 2.80
CA ASP A 74 -0.46 10.43 3.24
C ASP A 74 -0.74 11.93 3.52
N ALA A 75 0.21 12.62 4.14
CA ALA A 75 0.20 14.08 4.35
C ALA A 75 -0.02 14.87 3.06
N ASN A 76 0.35 14.31 1.91
CA ASN A 76 0.13 14.88 0.58
C ASN A 76 -1.25 14.55 -0.04
N GLY A 77 -2.11 13.82 0.68
CA GLY A 77 -3.44 13.41 0.21
C GLY A 77 -3.45 12.20 -0.74
N HIS A 78 -2.29 11.55 -0.94
CA HIS A 78 -2.19 10.34 -1.76
C HIS A 78 -2.71 9.12 -0.98
N PRO A 79 -3.54 8.25 -1.59
CA PRO A 79 -4.04 7.06 -0.91
C PRO A 79 -2.91 6.06 -0.61
N ILE A 80 -2.95 5.45 0.58
CA ILE A 80 -1.96 4.48 1.03
C ILE A 80 -2.56 3.08 1.01
N PHE A 81 -2.05 2.22 0.14
CA PHE A 81 -2.38 0.81 0.13
C PHE A 81 -1.55 0.07 1.16
N THR A 82 -2.22 -0.62 2.09
CA THR A 82 -1.56 -1.47 3.08
C THR A 82 -1.79 -2.92 2.70
N THR A 83 -0.72 -3.69 2.56
CA THR A 83 -0.83 -5.13 2.28
C THR A 83 -1.46 -5.85 3.47
N ALA A 84 -2.35 -6.79 3.20
CA ALA A 84 -2.98 -7.58 4.26
C ALA A 84 -1.97 -8.47 5.00
N GLU A 85 -2.21 -8.71 6.29
CA GLU A 85 -1.31 -9.48 7.17
C GLU A 85 -1.11 -10.93 6.68
N TRP A 86 -2.12 -11.53 6.04
CA TRP A 86 -2.01 -12.87 5.45
C TRP A 86 -1.09 -12.92 4.22
N PHE A 87 -0.81 -11.77 3.60
CA PHE A 87 0.04 -11.67 2.41
C PHE A 87 1.51 -11.40 2.76
N ASP A 88 1.77 -10.52 3.75
CA ASP A 88 3.11 -10.27 4.30
C ASP A 88 3.03 -10.22 5.84
N PRO A 89 3.14 -11.39 6.53
CA PRO A 89 3.01 -11.47 7.98
C PRO A 89 4.23 -10.92 8.71
N LYS A 90 5.35 -10.67 8.01
CA LYS A 90 6.59 -10.17 8.62
C LYS A 90 6.64 -8.65 8.66
N ALA A 91 6.07 -7.97 7.67
CA ALA A 91 5.96 -6.52 7.68
C ALA A 91 4.88 -6.05 6.67
N PRO A 92 3.68 -5.65 7.13
CA PRO A 92 2.69 -5.01 6.27
C PRO A 92 3.30 -3.79 5.59
N ARG A 93 3.37 -3.82 4.25
CA ARG A 93 3.96 -2.75 3.46
C ARG A 93 2.90 -1.70 3.18
N GLN A 94 3.26 -0.44 3.44
CA GLN A 94 2.46 0.72 3.05
C GLN A 94 3.03 1.28 1.75
N ILE A 95 2.20 1.33 0.72
CA ILE A 95 2.54 1.81 -0.62
C ILE A 95 1.65 3.02 -0.90
N ALA A 96 2.24 4.22 -0.96
CA ALA A 96 1.51 5.39 -1.43
C ALA A 96 1.28 5.26 -2.94
N LEU A 97 0.03 5.38 -3.39
CA LEU A 97 -0.29 5.34 -4.83
C LEU A 97 -0.29 6.75 -5.42
N ASP A 98 0.31 6.87 -6.58
CA ASP A 98 0.13 8.00 -7.49
C ASP A 98 -1.14 7.84 -8.35
N ASP A 99 -1.49 8.85 -9.15
CA ASP A 99 -2.68 8.79 -10.01
C ASP A 99 -2.67 7.61 -10.99
N ALA A 100 -1.49 7.17 -11.44
CA ALA A 100 -1.35 5.97 -12.26
C ALA A 100 -1.69 4.70 -11.46
N GLY A 101 -1.15 4.56 -10.26
CA GLY A 101 -1.43 3.47 -9.33
C GLY A 101 -2.90 3.40 -8.93
N VAL A 102 -3.55 4.54 -8.70
CA VAL A 102 -5.00 4.60 -8.42
C VAL A 102 -5.81 4.10 -9.63
N ARG A 103 -5.42 4.43 -10.88
CA ARG A 103 -6.13 3.95 -12.08
C ARG A 103 -5.99 2.46 -12.23
N TRP A 104 -4.78 1.98 -12.02
CA TRP A 104 -4.45 0.58 -12.16
C TRP A 104 -5.14 -0.26 -11.08
N LEU A 105 -5.09 0.17 -9.82
CA LEU A 105 -5.78 -0.48 -8.70
C LEU A 105 -7.30 -0.45 -8.89
N GLY A 106 -7.87 0.73 -9.14
CA GLY A 106 -9.32 0.89 -9.35
C GLY A 106 -9.80 0.10 -10.56
N GLY A 107 -9.04 0.10 -11.65
CA GLY A 107 -9.34 -0.66 -12.86
C GLY A 107 -9.30 -2.17 -12.62
N THR A 108 -8.27 -2.66 -11.93
CA THR A 108 -8.18 -4.07 -11.56
C THR A 108 -9.34 -4.50 -10.66
N LEU A 109 -9.66 -3.70 -9.64
CA LEU A 109 -10.82 -3.96 -8.77
C LEU A 109 -12.13 -4.00 -9.56
N ALA A 110 -12.31 -3.09 -10.52
CA ALA A 110 -13.49 -3.07 -11.37
C ALA A 110 -13.60 -4.34 -12.24
N VAL A 111 -12.48 -4.80 -12.82
CA VAL A 111 -12.44 -6.04 -13.61
C VAL A 111 -12.72 -7.27 -12.73
N MET A 112 -12.10 -7.34 -11.53
CA MET A 112 -12.33 -8.42 -10.57
C MET A 112 -13.80 -8.47 -10.12
N LEU A 113 -14.41 -7.32 -9.85
CA LEU A 113 -15.82 -7.25 -9.48
C LEU A 113 -16.73 -7.64 -10.65
N GLY A 114 -16.46 -7.14 -11.85
CA GLY A 114 -17.22 -7.48 -13.05
C GLY A 114 -17.17 -8.98 -13.36
N THR A 115 -15.98 -9.58 -13.31
CA THR A 115 -15.80 -11.02 -13.50
C THR A 115 -16.51 -11.85 -12.44
N ALA A 116 -16.46 -11.44 -11.16
CA ALA A 116 -17.19 -12.11 -10.08
C ALA A 116 -18.72 -12.07 -10.31
N ILE A 117 -19.26 -10.92 -10.71
CA ILE A 117 -20.70 -10.76 -11.03
C ILE A 117 -21.07 -11.63 -12.23
N THR A 118 -20.29 -11.63 -13.29
CA THR A 118 -20.54 -12.47 -14.47
C THR A 118 -20.52 -13.95 -14.12
N ALA A 119 -19.54 -14.40 -13.32
CA ALA A 119 -19.48 -15.78 -12.86
C ALA A 119 -20.71 -16.15 -12.02
N MET A 120 -21.14 -15.26 -11.11
CA MET A 120 -22.36 -15.45 -10.32
C MET A 120 -23.61 -15.56 -11.21
N LEU A 121 -23.76 -14.68 -12.21
CA LEU A 121 -24.89 -14.73 -13.15
C LEU A 121 -24.89 -16.03 -13.98
N LEU A 122 -23.71 -16.51 -14.40
CA LEU A 122 -23.59 -17.80 -15.08
C LEU A 122 -24.02 -18.96 -14.19
N VAL A 123 -23.65 -18.94 -12.89
CA VAL A 123 -24.12 -19.96 -11.94
C VAL A 123 -25.64 -19.94 -11.79
N VAL A 124 -26.25 -18.76 -11.71
CA VAL A 124 -27.71 -18.62 -11.64
C VAL A 124 -28.39 -19.10 -12.92
N TRP A 125 -27.82 -18.79 -14.10
CA TRP A 125 -28.43 -19.10 -15.39
C TRP A 125 -28.27 -20.58 -15.82
N LEU A 126 -27.07 -21.16 -15.65
CA LEU A 126 -26.79 -22.57 -16.00
C LEU A 126 -27.13 -23.56 -14.87
N GLY A 127 -27.43 -23.06 -13.66
CA GLY A 127 -27.69 -23.88 -12.48
C GLY A 127 -26.45 -24.66 -12.01
N PHE A 128 -26.69 -25.83 -11.41
CA PHE A 128 -25.67 -26.63 -10.72
C PHE A 128 -24.47 -27.02 -11.60
N ASN A 129 -24.67 -27.13 -12.92
CA ASN A 129 -23.62 -27.47 -13.87
C ASN A 129 -22.50 -26.41 -13.93
N ALA A 130 -22.83 -25.12 -13.82
CA ALA A 130 -21.82 -24.06 -13.82
C ALA A 130 -20.96 -24.08 -12.56
N LEU A 131 -21.53 -24.48 -11.41
CA LEU A 131 -20.79 -24.65 -10.17
C LEU A 131 -19.71 -25.73 -10.32
N PHE A 132 -20.07 -26.87 -10.94
CA PHE A 132 -19.13 -27.96 -11.20
C PHE A 132 -17.99 -27.52 -12.12
N VAL A 133 -18.30 -26.87 -13.25
CA VAL A 133 -17.28 -26.35 -14.17
C VAL A 133 -16.36 -25.34 -13.48
N MET A 134 -16.92 -24.43 -12.67
CA MET A 134 -16.15 -23.41 -11.96
C MET A 134 -15.19 -24.03 -10.94
N VAL A 135 -15.63 -25.02 -10.16
CA VAL A 135 -14.77 -25.76 -9.21
C VAL A 135 -13.65 -26.49 -9.94
N VAL A 136 -13.95 -27.15 -11.07
CA VAL A 136 -12.94 -27.86 -11.88
C VAL A 136 -11.90 -26.87 -12.43
N VAL A 137 -12.34 -25.71 -12.94
CA VAL A 137 -11.44 -24.65 -13.42
C VAL A 137 -10.57 -24.13 -12.27
N ILE A 138 -11.15 -23.86 -11.09
CA ILE A 138 -10.38 -23.43 -9.91
C ILE A 138 -9.37 -24.51 -9.49
N MET A 139 -9.72 -25.79 -9.53
CA MET A 139 -8.77 -26.87 -9.20
C MET A 139 -7.63 -27.00 -10.22
N LEU A 140 -7.93 -26.84 -11.51
CA LEU A 140 -6.95 -26.97 -12.59
C LEU A 140 -5.99 -25.77 -12.63
N PHE A 141 -6.51 -24.55 -12.49
CA PHE A 141 -5.75 -23.32 -12.68
C PHE A 141 -5.38 -22.60 -11.36
N GLY A 142 -6.07 -22.89 -10.26
CA GLY A 142 -5.91 -22.22 -8.97
C GLY A 142 -4.84 -22.81 -8.06
N ARG A 143 -3.92 -23.64 -8.59
CA ARG A 143 -2.90 -24.32 -7.78
C ARG A 143 -1.91 -23.39 -7.06
N ASN A 144 -1.82 -22.10 -7.43
CA ASN A 144 -0.86 -21.18 -6.82
C ASN A 144 -1.29 -19.70 -6.85
N PRO A 145 -2.37 -19.31 -6.12
CA PRO A 145 -2.90 -17.95 -6.18
C PRO A 145 -1.92 -16.91 -5.63
N THR A 146 -1.06 -17.29 -4.68
CA THR A 146 -0.08 -16.41 -4.04
C THR A 146 0.99 -15.93 -5.03
N ARG A 147 1.44 -16.78 -5.95
CA ARG A 147 2.40 -16.41 -7.00
C ARG A 147 1.81 -15.41 -7.98
N LEU A 148 0.55 -15.63 -8.37
CA LEU A 148 -0.15 -14.74 -9.29
C LEU A 148 -0.37 -13.36 -8.66
N LEU A 149 -0.72 -13.34 -7.37
CA LEU A 149 -0.89 -12.11 -6.61
C LEU A 149 0.44 -11.36 -6.41
N ALA A 150 1.54 -12.07 -6.13
CA ALA A 150 2.88 -11.49 -6.02
C ALA A 150 3.35 -10.90 -7.37
N TRP A 151 3.19 -11.65 -8.47
CA TRP A 151 3.48 -11.15 -9.81
C TRP A 151 2.66 -9.91 -10.15
N TRP A 152 1.37 -9.91 -9.82
CA TRP A 152 0.50 -8.74 -10.00
C TRP A 152 0.98 -7.56 -9.15
N LEU A 153 1.38 -7.79 -7.88
CA LEU A 153 1.87 -6.74 -7.00
C LEU A 153 3.19 -6.11 -7.50
N ASP A 154 4.03 -6.86 -8.20
CA ASP A 154 5.28 -6.34 -8.76
C ASP A 154 5.05 -5.38 -9.94
N GLN A 155 3.87 -5.40 -10.56
CA GLN A 155 3.49 -4.50 -11.67
C GLN A 155 3.07 -3.11 -11.19
N PHE A 156 2.92 -2.86 -9.89
CA PHE A 156 2.55 -1.55 -9.40
C PHE A 156 3.59 -0.50 -9.81
N PRO A 157 3.17 0.61 -10.47
CA PRO A 157 4.08 1.72 -10.72
C PRO A 157 4.54 2.28 -9.37
N LYS A 158 5.82 2.10 -9.07
CA LYS A 158 6.43 2.58 -7.83
C LYS A 158 6.77 4.05 -8.01
N LEU A 159 6.40 4.87 -7.03
CA LEU A 159 6.89 6.24 -6.95
C LEU A 159 8.44 6.22 -6.94
N PRO A 160 9.11 7.11 -7.70
CA PRO A 160 10.54 7.33 -7.52
C PRO A 160 10.77 7.76 -6.07
N ARG A 161 11.65 7.03 -5.38
CA ARG A 161 12.04 7.33 -3.99
C ARG A 161 12.88 8.59 -3.91
#